data_AF-A0A9D7YIY8-F1
#
_entry.id   AF-A0A9D7YIY8-F1
#
_cell.length_a   1.000
_cell.length_b   1.000
_cell.length_c   1.000
_cell.angle_alpha   90.00
_cell.angle_beta   90.00
_cell.angle_gamma   90.00
#
_symmetry.space_group_name_H-M   'P 1'
#
loop_
_entity.id
_entity.type
_entity.pdbx_description
1 polymer ?
#
loop_
_entity_poly.entity_id
_entity_poly.type
_entity_poly.pdbx_seq_one_letter_code
_entity_poly.pdbx_strand_id
1 'polypeptide(L)'
;MPDAPTNRIGLSRGQTVLLVVIGAALWFLAAIILRLIAPMGALEGSARLITYALVIPGTLPFVMLTRMIVKLRSHQLFTGVGVVTMTALLIDGVVIAWFPAVYGGALPQVTNCAAAILWGAGVGLVLAFILNKGEAA
;
A
#
# COMPACT_ATOMS: atom_id res chain seq x y z
N MET A 1 -12.33 -23.74 -15.89
CA MET A 1 -11.08 -24.01 -15.17
C MET A 1 -11.50 -24.39 -13.76
N PRO A 2 -11.27 -25.62 -13.27
CA PRO A 2 -11.68 -26.00 -11.92
C PRO A 2 -11.02 -25.07 -10.91
N ASP A 3 -11.78 -24.60 -9.93
CA ASP A 3 -11.35 -23.60 -8.96
C ASP A 3 -10.12 -24.11 -8.20
N ALA A 4 -8.97 -23.46 -8.40
CA ALA A 4 -7.77 -23.75 -7.63
C ALA A 4 -8.09 -23.60 -6.13
N PRO A 5 -7.57 -24.48 -5.26
CA PRO A 5 -7.89 -24.45 -3.85
C PRO A 5 -7.59 -23.06 -3.26
N THR A 6 -8.65 -22.44 -2.73
CA THR A 6 -8.57 -21.14 -2.08
C THR A 6 -8.10 -21.32 -0.63
N ASN A 7 -7.37 -20.34 -0.12
CA ASN A 7 -7.01 -20.29 1.29
C ASN A 7 -8.25 -19.91 2.14
N ARG A 8 -8.08 -19.88 3.47
CA ARG A 8 -9.16 -19.57 4.43
C ARG A 8 -9.80 -18.17 4.25
N ILE A 9 -9.20 -17.30 3.44
CA ILE A 9 -9.67 -15.94 3.18
C ILE A 9 -10.14 -15.76 1.72
N GLY A 10 -10.40 -16.85 1.01
CA GLY A 10 -11.01 -16.83 -0.32
C GLY A 10 -10.06 -16.45 -1.46
N LEU A 11 -8.74 -16.44 -1.25
CA LEU A 11 -7.73 -16.13 -2.28
C LEU A 11 -7.00 -17.41 -2.71
N SER A 12 -6.66 -17.53 -3.99
CA SER A 12 -5.79 -18.63 -4.43
C SER A 12 -4.34 -18.42 -3.95
N ARG A 13 -3.54 -19.49 -3.91
CA ARG A 13 -2.10 -19.39 -3.57
C ARG A 13 -1.37 -18.42 -4.50
N GLY A 14 -1.64 -18.50 -5.81
CA GLY A 14 -1.03 -17.63 -6.81
C GLY A 14 -1.41 -16.16 -6.60
N GLN A 15 -2.68 -15.89 -6.28
CA GLN A 15 -3.12 -14.53 -5.94
C GLN A 15 -2.41 -14.01 -4.69
N THR A 16 -2.30 -14.84 -3.65
CA THR A 16 -1.65 -14.46 -2.39
C THR A 16 -0.18 -14.09 -2.62
N VAL A 17 0.58 -14.93 -3.34
CA VAL A 17 1.99 -14.65 -3.66
C VAL A 17 2.13 -13.37 -4.46
N LEU A 18 1.27 -13.18 -5.48
CA LEU A 18 1.33 -11.98 -6.32
C LEU A 18 0.99 -10.71 -5.54
N LEU A 19 0.04 -10.78 -4.59
CA LEU A 19 -0.29 -9.67 -3.70
C LEU A 19 0.87 -9.30 -2.76
N VAL A 20 1.61 -10.29 -2.23
CA VAL A 20 2.82 -10.05 -1.43
C VAL A 20 3.88 -9.33 -2.28
N VAL A 21 4.14 -9.82 -3.50
CA VAL A 21 5.10 -9.19 -4.41
C VAL A 21 4.69 -7.75 -4.75
N ILE A 22 3.40 -7.52 -5.05
CA ILE A 22 2.87 -6.18 -5.31
C ILE A 22 3.00 -5.28 -4.08
N GLY A 23 2.70 -5.79 -2.88
CA GLY A 23 2.88 -5.05 -1.62
C GLY A 23 4.30 -4.57 -1.40
N ALA A 24 5.27 -5.46 -1.60
CA ALA A 24 6.69 -5.10 -1.51
C ALA A 24 7.09 -4.05 -2.56
N ALA A 25 6.62 -4.20 -3.80
CA ALA A 25 6.93 -3.27 -4.89
C ALA A 25 6.30 -1.88 -4.67
N LEU A 26 5.04 -1.83 -4.25
CA LEU A 26 4.33 -0.58 -3.96
C LEU A 26 4.92 0.15 -2.76
N TRP A 27 5.29 -0.59 -1.70
CA TRP A 27 6.04 -0.02 -0.58
C TRP A 27 7.35 0.63 -1.05
N PHE A 28 8.15 -0.09 -1.81
CA PHE A 28 9.45 0.41 -2.28
C PHE A 28 9.30 1.65 -3.17
N LEU A 29 8.31 1.64 -4.06
CA LEU A 29 7.97 2.79 -4.90
C LEU A 29 7.58 4.00 -4.04
N ALA A 30 6.70 3.81 -3.05
CA ALA A 30 6.29 4.88 -2.13
C ALA A 30 7.49 5.42 -1.34
N ALA A 31 8.35 4.55 -0.83
CA ALA A 31 9.55 4.94 -0.09
C ALA A 31 10.50 5.81 -0.94
N ILE A 32 10.73 5.45 -2.21
CA ILE A 32 11.53 6.26 -3.14
C ILE A 32 10.88 7.61 -3.40
N ILE A 33 9.58 7.64 -3.73
CA ILE A 33 8.88 8.90 -4.00
C ILE A 33 9.00 9.84 -2.79
N LEU A 34 8.74 9.32 -1.59
CA LEU A 34 8.81 10.10 -0.36
C LEU A 34 10.23 10.59 -0.07
N ARG A 35 11.25 9.74 -0.27
CA ARG A 35 12.66 10.13 -0.16
C ARG A 35 13.01 11.29 -1.09
N LEU A 36 12.46 11.31 -2.30
CA LEU A 36 12.75 12.35 -3.30
C LEU A 36 12.04 13.66 -2.99
N ILE A 37 10.78 13.62 -2.53
CA ILE A 37 10.01 14.83 -2.26
C ILE A 37 10.25 15.41 -0.87
N ALA A 38 10.75 14.61 0.09
CA ALA A 38 10.97 15.08 1.45
C ALA A 38 11.96 16.25 1.54
N PRO A 39 13.13 16.24 0.86
CA PRO A 39 14.05 17.38 0.82
C PRO A 39 13.45 18.65 0.18
N MET A 40 12.36 18.52 -0.59
CA MET A 40 11.63 19.65 -1.18
C MET A 40 10.66 20.32 -0.17
N GLY A 41 10.62 19.85 1.08
CA GLY A 41 9.71 20.34 2.11
C GLY A 41 8.28 19.79 1.99
N ALA A 42 8.01 18.83 1.09
CA ALA A 42 6.66 18.33 0.82
C ALA A 42 6.01 17.63 2.03
N LEU A 43 6.80 17.21 3.01
CA LEU A 43 6.34 16.54 4.22
C LEU A 43 6.41 17.43 5.47
N GLU A 44 6.58 18.74 5.32
CA GLU A 44 6.73 19.70 6.41
C GLU A 44 5.59 20.72 6.44
N GLY A 45 5.32 21.27 7.62
CA GLY A 45 4.33 22.34 7.83
C GLY A 45 2.98 22.08 7.16
N SER A 46 2.46 23.09 6.45
CA SER A 46 1.20 23.01 5.69
C SER A 46 1.31 22.18 4.41
N ALA A 47 2.51 22.04 3.82
CA ALA A 47 2.72 21.25 2.61
C ALA A 47 2.42 19.76 2.85
N ARG A 48 2.64 19.26 4.08
CA ARG A 48 2.25 17.91 4.51
C ARG A 48 0.76 17.63 4.27
N LEU A 49 -0.11 18.61 4.55
CA LEU A 49 -1.55 18.44 4.36
C LEU A 49 -1.88 18.24 2.88
N ILE A 50 -1.22 18.99 1.99
CA ILE A 50 -1.38 18.85 0.54
C ILE A 50 -0.92 17.46 0.11
N THR A 51 0.24 17.00 0.58
CA THR A 51 0.74 15.66 0.29
C THR A 51 -0.23 14.58 0.75
N TYR A 52 -0.78 14.69 1.96
CA TYR A 52 -1.75 13.74 2.49
C TYR A 52 -3.06 13.73 1.67
N ALA A 53 -3.52 14.90 1.22
CA ALA A 53 -4.68 14.99 0.34
C ALA A 53 -4.40 14.35 -1.02
N LEU A 54 -3.21 14.57 -1.61
CA LEU A 54 -2.81 13.99 -2.90
C LEU A 54 -2.59 12.48 -2.85
N VAL A 55 -2.25 11.92 -1.68
CA VAL A 55 -2.17 10.46 -1.49
C VAL A 55 -3.53 9.79 -1.75
N ILE A 56 -4.65 10.46 -1.52
CA ILE A 56 -5.99 9.89 -1.78
C ILE A 56 -6.21 9.57 -3.26
N PRO A 57 -6.21 10.54 -4.19
CA PRO A 57 -6.33 10.25 -5.61
C PRO A 57 -5.11 9.49 -6.15
N GLY A 58 -3.93 9.65 -5.54
CA GLY A 58 -2.72 8.92 -5.91
C GLY A 58 -2.79 7.42 -5.60
N THR A 59 -3.50 7.00 -4.55
CA THR A 59 -3.59 5.59 -4.13
C THR A 59 -4.62 4.81 -4.96
N LEU A 60 -5.68 5.46 -5.43
CA LEU A 60 -6.75 4.84 -6.23
C LEU A 60 -6.24 4.02 -7.44
N PRO A 61 -5.36 4.55 -8.33
CA PRO A 61 -4.87 3.78 -9.46
C PRO A 61 -4.10 2.52 -9.03
N PHE A 62 -3.39 2.53 -7.91
CA PHE A 62 -2.67 1.35 -7.42
C PHE A 62 -3.62 0.27 -6.91
N VAL A 63 -4.73 0.65 -6.27
CA VAL A 63 -5.80 -0.31 -5.88
C VAL A 63 -6.41 -0.94 -7.13
N MET A 64 -6.72 -0.14 -8.15
CA MET A 64 -7.28 -0.64 -9.42
C MET A 64 -6.28 -1.53 -10.18
N LEU A 65 -5.00 -1.14 -10.22
CA LEU A 65 -3.93 -1.89 -10.85
C LEU A 65 -3.73 -3.24 -10.16
N THR A 66 -3.72 -3.26 -8.83
CA THR A 66 -3.63 -4.51 -8.04
C THR A 66 -4.77 -5.45 -8.39
N ARG A 67 -6.01 -4.94 -8.42
CA ARG A 67 -7.18 -5.73 -8.82
C ARG A 67 -7.02 -6.31 -10.23
N MET A 68 -6.53 -5.51 -11.18
CA MET A 68 -6.37 -5.89 -12.57
C MET A 68 -5.28 -6.97 -12.75
N ILE A 69 -4.11 -6.78 -12.14
CA ILE A 69 -2.97 -7.69 -12.27
C ILE A 69 -3.28 -9.05 -11.62
N VAL A 70 -3.85 -9.03 -10.42
CA VAL A 70 -4.17 -10.24 -9.64
C VAL A 70 -5.49 -10.88 -10.07
N LYS A 71 -6.25 -10.20 -10.92
CA LYS A 71 -7.58 -10.59 -11.38
C LYS A 71 -8.52 -10.87 -10.20
N LEU A 72 -8.51 -9.97 -9.21
CA LEU A 72 -9.38 -10.09 -8.03
C LEU A 72 -10.85 -9.92 -8.42
N ARG A 73 -11.69 -10.79 -7.90
CA ARG A 73 -13.16 -10.61 -7.93
C ARG A 73 -13.53 -9.42 -7.04
N SER A 74 -14.67 -8.79 -7.30
CA SER A 74 -15.10 -7.57 -6.59
C SER A 74 -15.21 -7.73 -5.08
N HIS A 75 -15.52 -8.94 -4.58
CA HIS A 75 -15.60 -9.25 -3.14
C HIS A 75 -14.25 -9.58 -2.49
N GLN A 76 -13.22 -9.84 -3.31
CA GLN A 76 -11.87 -10.14 -2.84
C GLN A 76 -11.02 -8.87 -2.69
N LEU A 77 -11.54 -7.71 -3.10
CA LEU A 77 -10.74 -6.50 -3.23
C LEU A 77 -10.21 -6.04 -1.87
N PHE A 78 -11.08 -5.98 -0.86
CA PHE A 78 -10.68 -5.57 0.47
C PHE A 78 -9.65 -6.52 1.07
N THR A 79 -9.88 -7.83 0.99
CA THR A 79 -8.95 -8.86 1.46
C THR A 79 -7.61 -8.80 0.73
N GLY A 80 -7.64 -8.65 -0.60
CA GLY A 80 -6.44 -8.58 -1.42
C GLY A 80 -5.60 -7.36 -1.11
N VAL A 81 -6.22 -6.18 -1.02
CA VAL A 81 -5.54 -4.94 -0.61
C VAL A 81 -5.07 -5.05 0.84
N GLY A 82 -5.80 -5.75 1.72
CA GLY A 82 -5.34 -6.09 3.05
C GLY A 82 -4.00 -6.81 3.07
N VAL A 83 -3.81 -7.82 2.20
CA VAL A 83 -2.53 -8.54 2.07
C VAL A 83 -1.41 -7.64 1.54
N VAL A 84 -1.71 -6.81 0.54
CA VAL A 84 -0.76 -5.82 -0.02
C VAL A 84 -0.30 -4.85 1.06
N THR A 85 -1.26 -4.26 1.78
CA THR A 85 -1.00 -3.29 2.85
C THR A 85 -0.26 -3.93 4.03
N MET A 86 -0.66 -5.13 4.46
CA MET A 86 0.04 -5.87 5.52
C MET A 86 1.50 -6.10 5.14
N THR A 87 1.75 -6.54 3.90
CA THR A 87 3.12 -6.77 3.40
C THR A 87 3.93 -5.47 3.41
N ALA A 88 3.35 -4.39 2.88
CA ALA A 88 3.98 -3.07 2.84
C ALA A 88 4.36 -2.58 4.24
N LEU A 89 3.44 -2.65 5.21
CA LEU A 89 3.68 -2.16 6.58
C LEU A 89 4.70 -3.02 7.35
N LEU A 90 4.72 -4.34 7.14
CA LEU A 90 5.72 -5.21 7.75
C LEU A 90 7.13 -4.89 7.24
N ILE A 91 7.28 -4.73 5.92
CA ILE A 91 8.55 -4.32 5.32
C ILE A 91 8.94 -2.93 5.81
N ASP A 92 7.98 -2.01 5.88
CA ASP A 92 8.21 -0.64 6.34
C ASP A 92 8.76 -0.60 7.76
N GLY A 93 8.14 -1.33 8.68
CA GLY A 93 8.61 -1.43 10.07
C GLY A 93 10.04 -1.98 10.17
N VAL A 94 10.38 -2.99 9.37
CA VAL A 94 11.74 -3.54 9.31
C VAL A 94 12.72 -2.49 8.76
N VAL A 95 12.36 -1.80 7.68
CA VAL A 95 13.26 -0.84 7.04
C VAL A 95 13.47 0.40 7.90
N ILE A 96 12.45 0.89 8.60
CA ILE A 96 12.59 1.99 9.54
C ILE A 96 13.53 1.61 10.70
N ALA A 97 13.39 0.40 11.23
CA ALA A 97 14.16 -0.04 12.40
C ALA A 97 15.63 -0.32 12.09
N TRP A 98 15.93 -0.95 10.95
CA TRP A 98 17.29 -1.43 10.64
C TRP A 98 17.96 -0.73 9.45
N PHE A 99 17.19 -0.08 8.57
CA PHE A 99 17.69 0.53 7.33
C PHE A 99 17.15 1.96 7.10
N PRO A 100 17.17 2.88 8.09
CA PRO A 100 16.56 4.22 7.97
C PRO A 100 17.17 5.08 6.85
N ALA A 101 18.37 4.75 6.38
CA ALA A 101 19.03 5.39 5.24
C ALA A 101 18.21 5.26 3.93
N VAL A 102 17.29 4.30 3.82
CA VAL A 102 16.35 4.20 2.69
C VAL A 102 15.52 5.49 2.57
N TYR A 103 15.16 6.11 3.68
CA TYR A 103 14.36 7.34 3.72
C TYR A 103 15.17 8.63 3.67
N GLY A 104 16.50 8.59 3.76
CA GLY A 104 17.37 9.78 3.80
C GLY A 104 18.17 9.96 5.09
N GLY A 105 18.05 9.03 6.06
CA GLY A 105 18.94 8.92 7.22
C GLY A 105 18.69 9.92 8.36
N ALA A 106 18.13 11.10 8.10
CA ALA A 106 17.75 12.03 9.15
C ALA A 106 16.44 11.60 9.84
N LEU A 107 16.43 11.56 11.18
CA LEU A 107 15.29 11.06 11.96
C LEU A 107 13.95 11.78 11.67
N PRO A 108 13.90 13.11 11.50
CA PRO A 108 12.66 13.79 11.11
C PRO A 108 12.14 13.35 9.75
N GLN A 109 13.03 13.18 8.77
CA GLN A 109 12.67 12.75 7.42
C GLN A 109 12.15 11.31 7.43
N VAL A 110 12.84 10.40 8.13
CA VAL A 110 12.40 9.00 8.30
C VAL A 110 11.00 8.95 8.91
N THR A 111 10.77 9.69 9.99
CA THR A 111 9.47 9.76 10.69
C THR A 111 8.37 10.28 9.77
N ASN A 112 8.64 11.36 9.02
CA ASN A 112 7.67 11.95 8.10
C ASN A 112 7.34 11.01 6.93
N CYS A 113 8.33 10.30 6.38
CA CYS A 113 8.09 9.32 5.32
C CYS A 113 7.28 8.14 5.83
N ALA A 114 7.63 7.59 7.00
CA ALA A 114 6.90 6.51 7.65
C ALA A 114 5.43 6.89 7.91
N ALA A 115 5.19 8.09 8.43
CA ALA A 115 3.84 8.59 8.67
C ALA A 115 3.02 8.72 7.36
N ALA A 116 3.66 9.14 6.26
CA ALA A 116 3.00 9.23 4.96
C ALA A 116 2.67 7.86 4.37
N ILE A 117 3.54 6.86 4.53
CA ILE A 117 3.27 5.46 4.13
C ILE A 117 2.10 4.89 4.94
N LEU A 118 2.11 5.09 6.26
CA LEU A 118 1.02 4.64 7.13
C LEU A 118 -0.32 5.28 6.74
N TRP A 119 -0.33 6.57 6.42
CA TRP A 119 -1.50 7.27 5.90
C TRP A 119 -1.98 6.66 4.57
N GLY A 120 -1.07 6.45 3.61
CA GLY A 120 -1.38 5.83 2.32
C GLY A 120 -1.90 4.40 2.46
N ALA A 121 -1.36 3.61 3.38
CA ALA A 121 -1.86 2.29 3.73
C ALA A 121 -3.32 2.33 4.23
N GLY A 122 -3.63 3.26 5.14
CA GLY A 122 -4.99 3.47 5.63
C GLY A 122 -5.95 3.89 4.51
N VAL A 123 -5.55 4.86 3.69
CA VAL A 123 -6.30 5.31 2.50
C VAL A 123 -6.55 4.14 1.55
N GLY A 124 -5.55 3.32 1.26
CA GLY A 124 -5.68 2.14 0.40
C GLY A 124 -6.72 1.15 0.91
N LEU A 125 -6.72 0.88 2.22
CA LEU A 125 -7.73 0.04 2.87
C LEU A 125 -9.14 0.65 2.80
N VAL A 126 -9.28 1.95 3.04
CA VAL A 126 -10.58 2.66 2.94
C VAL A 126 -11.12 2.62 1.51
N LEU A 127 -10.28 2.93 0.52
CA LEU A 127 -10.66 2.85 -0.90
C LEU A 127 -11.06 1.43 -1.29
N ALA A 128 -10.27 0.43 -0.87
CA ALA A 128 -10.60 -0.96 -1.13
C ALA A 128 -11.92 -1.37 -0.48
N PHE A 129 -12.19 -0.91 0.74
CA PHE A 129 -13.44 -1.17 1.45
C PHE A 129 -14.64 -0.59 0.70
N ILE A 130 -14.57 0.69 0.29
CA ILE A 130 -15.64 1.36 -0.47
C ILE A 130 -15.90 0.67 -1.81
N LEU A 131 -14.85 0.21 -2.49
CA LEU A 131 -14.94 -0.43 -3.80
C LEU A 131 -15.26 -1.93 -3.73
N ASN A 132 -15.15 -2.55 -2.55
CA ASN A 132 -15.43 -3.96 -2.35
C ASN A 132 -16.92 -4.20 -2.43
N LYS A 133 -17.36 -4.89 -3.49
CA LYS A 133 -18.78 -5.25 -3.65
C LYS A 133 -19.00 -6.65 -3.09
N GLY A 134 -20.08 -6.84 -2.34
CA GLY A 134 -20.46 -8.15 -1.82
C GLY A 134 -20.58 -9.21 -2.92
N GLU A 135 -20.47 -10.49 -2.54
CA GLU A 135 -20.89 -11.57 -3.43
C GLU A 135 -22.39 -11.37 -3.71
N ALA A 136 -22.77 -11.34 -5.00
CA ALA A 136 -24.18 -11.43 -5.34
C ALA A 136 -24.68 -12.78 -4.79
N ALA A 137 -25.62 -12.71 -3.86
CA ALA A 137 -26.29 -13.86 -3.26
C ALA A 137 -27.06 -14.66 -4.32
#